data_AF-A0A1V6E4M4-F1
#
_entry.id   AF-A0A1V6E4M4-F1
#
_cell.length_a   1.000
_cell.length_b   1.000
_cell.length_c   1.000
_cell.angle_alpha   90.00
_cell.angle_beta   90.00
_cell.angle_gamma   90.00
#
_symmetry.space_group_name_H-M   'P 1'
#
loop_
_entity.id
_entity.type
_entity.pdbx_description
1 polymer ?
#
loop_
_entity_poly.entity_id
_entity_poly.type
_entity_poly.pdbx_seq_one_letter_code
_entity_poly.pdbx_strand_id
1 'polypeptide(L)'
;MKNFWVTLGALVAVGLAVALACYRWHCDEPLHAAARQRDALAWLTAEYHLRPEQAAAIGRLHAAYALRCAEHCMAIGEARGAVAQAEREGRPASELAAARDRVAARERVCREAIELHLREVASQMSPEDGARYLGEFLPRVAAYRHEGAPTVRLNQ
;
A
#
# COMPACT_ATOMS: atom_id res chain seq x y z
N MET A 1 2.77 16.33 -57.10
CA MET A 1 2.22 15.27 -56.20
C MET A 1 3.28 14.39 -55.56
N LYS A 2 4.36 13.99 -56.25
CA LYS A 2 5.44 13.14 -55.68
C LYS A 2 6.08 13.71 -54.41
N ASN A 3 6.32 15.03 -54.38
CA ASN A 3 6.95 15.70 -53.25
C ASN A 3 6.05 15.73 -52.00
N PHE A 4 4.72 15.76 -52.18
CA PHE A 4 3.75 15.72 -51.07
C PHE A 4 3.78 14.38 -50.34
N TRP A 5 3.83 13.27 -51.08
CA TRP A 5 3.91 11.93 -50.49
C TRP A 5 5.26 11.70 -49.79
N VAL A 6 6.34 12.25 -50.33
CA VAL A 6 7.66 12.20 -49.69
C VAL A 6 7.68 13.01 -48.39
N THR A 7 7.15 14.23 -48.38
CA THR A 7 7.08 15.05 -47.15
C THR A 7 6.15 14.45 -46.11
N LEU A 8 5.00 13.90 -46.52
CA LEU A 8 4.08 13.22 -45.62
C LEU A 8 4.72 11.97 -45.00
N GLY A 9 5.40 11.15 -45.80
CA GLY A 9 6.13 9.98 -45.30
C GLY A 9 7.24 10.34 -44.31
N ALA A 10 7.99 11.41 -44.58
CA ALA A 10 9.03 11.91 -43.67
C ALA A 10 8.45 12.39 -42.32
N LEU A 11 7.34 13.13 -42.34
CA LEU A 11 6.70 13.61 -41.12
C LEU A 11 6.15 12.45 -40.26
N VAL A 12 5.55 11.44 -40.89
CA VAL A 12 5.06 10.24 -40.18
C VAL A 12 6.22 9.49 -39.54
N ALA A 13 7.33 9.31 -40.27
CA ALA A 13 8.51 8.62 -39.75
C ALA A 13 9.13 9.34 -38.55
N VAL A 14 9.25 10.68 -38.62
CA VAL A 14 9.73 11.50 -37.50
C VAL A 14 8.78 11.43 -36.31
N GLY A 15 7.46 11.55 -36.55
CA GLY A 15 6.46 11.41 -35.50
C GLY A 15 6.51 10.06 -34.78
N LEU A 16 6.65 8.97 -35.53
CA LEU A 16 6.83 7.62 -34.98
C LEU A 16 8.12 7.50 -34.16
N ALA A 17 9.24 8.03 -34.67
CA ALA A 17 10.51 7.98 -33.95
C ALA A 17 10.45 8.75 -32.62
N VAL A 18 9.84 9.94 -32.61
CA VAL A 18 9.64 10.73 -31.39
C VAL A 18 8.70 10.02 -30.42
N ALA A 19 7.57 9.50 -30.91
CA ALA A 19 6.62 8.76 -30.08
C ALA A 19 7.27 7.51 -29.44
N LEU A 20 8.06 6.76 -30.20
CA LEU A 20 8.80 5.60 -29.71
C LEU A 20 9.86 6.01 -28.66
N ALA A 21 10.59 7.10 -28.88
CA ALA A 21 11.56 7.60 -27.91
C ALA A 21 10.88 8.04 -26.60
N CYS A 22 9.78 8.80 -26.69
CA CYS A 22 8.98 9.21 -25.54
C CYS A 22 8.41 8.00 -24.79
N TYR A 23 7.85 7.03 -25.51
CA TYR A 23 7.33 5.79 -24.92
C TYR A 23 8.44 5.03 -24.17
N ARG A 24 9.62 4.86 -24.78
CA ARG A 24 10.73 4.17 -24.13
C ARG A 24 11.29 4.90 -22.92
N TRP A 25 11.23 6.23 -22.89
CA TRP A 25 11.67 7.01 -21.73
C TRP A 25 10.64 7.05 -20.61
N HIS A 26 9.34 6.99 -20.91
CA HIS A 26 8.28 7.05 -19.90
C HIS A 26 7.76 5.68 -19.46
N CYS A 27 7.99 4.61 -20.24
CA CYS A 27 7.68 3.26 -19.82
C CYS A 27 8.80 2.71 -18.94
N ASP A 28 8.61 2.84 -17.64
CA ASP A 28 9.38 2.10 -16.65
C ASP A 28 8.94 0.62 -16.66
N GLU A 29 9.56 -0.18 -17.53
CA GLU A 29 9.28 -1.62 -17.67
C GLU A 29 9.41 -2.37 -16.33
N PRO A 30 10.44 -2.12 -15.48
CA PRO A 30 10.50 -2.66 -14.12
C PRO A 30 9.23 -2.40 -13.30
N LEU A 31 8.73 -1.17 -13.30
CA LEU A 31 7.52 -0.79 -12.56
C LEU A 31 6.28 -1.51 -13.08
N HIS A 32 6.11 -1.60 -14.40
CA HIS A 32 5.01 -2.34 -15.02
C HIS A 32 5.11 -3.85 -14.76
N ALA A 33 6.31 -4.41 -14.81
CA ALA A 33 6.55 -5.82 -14.52
C ALA A 33 6.23 -6.15 -13.06
N ALA A 34 6.62 -5.30 -12.12
CA ALA A 34 6.30 -5.44 -10.70
C ALA A 34 4.78 -5.37 -10.46
N ALA A 35 4.10 -4.41 -11.09
CA ALA A 35 2.65 -4.29 -11.01
C ALA A 35 1.92 -5.53 -11.55
N ARG A 36 2.35 -6.08 -12.70
CA ARG A 36 1.81 -7.32 -13.28
C ARG A 36 1.99 -8.52 -12.34
N GLN A 37 3.12 -8.59 -11.65
CA GLN A 37 3.46 -9.67 -10.71
C GLN A 37 2.88 -9.47 -9.31
N ARG A 38 2.29 -8.30 -9.03
CA ARG A 38 1.86 -7.88 -7.68
C ARG A 38 3.01 -7.95 -6.66
N ASP A 39 4.22 -7.69 -7.11
CA ASP A 39 5.39 -7.64 -6.24
C ASP A 39 5.58 -6.23 -5.71
N ALA A 40 5.12 -6.01 -4.48
CA ALA A 40 5.18 -4.72 -3.81
C ALA A 40 6.63 -4.26 -3.55
N LEU A 41 7.57 -5.18 -3.28
CA LEU A 41 8.96 -4.81 -3.02
C LEU A 41 9.69 -4.45 -4.31
N ALA A 42 9.44 -5.18 -5.40
CA ALA A 42 9.95 -4.82 -6.72
C ALA A 42 9.39 -3.47 -7.20
N TRP A 43 8.09 -3.22 -6.96
CA TRP A 43 7.48 -1.93 -7.26
C TRP A 43 8.15 -0.81 -6.45
N LEU A 44 8.30 -0.99 -5.14
CA LEU A 44 8.94 0.00 -4.27
C LEU A 44 10.40 0.27 -4.68
N THR A 45 11.11 -0.77 -5.11
CA THR A 45 12.49 -0.68 -5.59
C THR A 45 12.60 0.16 -6.85
N ALA A 46 11.70 -0.05 -7.81
CA ALA A 46 11.65 0.75 -9.04
C ALA A 46 11.22 2.19 -8.75
N GLU A 47 10.11 2.38 -8.04
CA GLU A 47 9.51 3.70 -7.79
C GLU A 47 10.41 4.64 -6.97
N TYR A 48 11.12 4.10 -5.98
CA TYR A 48 11.98 4.87 -5.07
C TYR A 48 13.47 4.63 -5.32
N HIS A 49 13.82 4.07 -6.49
CA HIS A 49 15.20 3.86 -6.95
C HIS A 49 16.11 3.22 -5.88
N LEU A 50 15.58 2.21 -5.18
CA LEU A 50 16.25 1.62 -4.03
C LEU A 50 17.47 0.81 -4.48
N ARG A 51 18.59 0.97 -3.78
CA ARG A 51 19.74 0.07 -3.95
C ARG A 51 19.40 -1.33 -3.40
N PRO A 52 20.05 -2.40 -3.90
CA PRO A 52 19.80 -3.76 -3.44
C PRO A 52 19.87 -3.93 -1.91
N GLU A 53 20.78 -3.21 -1.25
CA GLU A 53 20.93 -3.27 0.21
C GLU A 53 19.75 -2.63 0.94
N GLN A 54 19.22 -1.52 0.41
CA GLN A 54 18.03 -0.84 0.93
C GLN A 54 16.79 -1.70 0.74
N ALA A 55 16.61 -2.28 -0.46
CA ALA A 55 15.50 -3.18 -0.75
C ALA A 55 15.54 -4.42 0.16
N ALA A 56 16.71 -5.01 0.40
CA ALA A 56 16.87 -6.12 1.32
C ALA A 56 16.56 -5.74 2.78
N ALA A 57 16.96 -4.54 3.23
CA ALA A 57 16.65 -4.04 4.57
C ALA A 57 15.14 -3.82 4.75
N ILE A 58 14.49 -3.18 3.79
CA ILE A 58 13.03 -2.98 3.78
C ILE A 58 12.29 -4.32 3.72
N GLY A 59 12.76 -5.28 2.93
CA GLY A 59 12.20 -6.64 2.89
C GLY A 59 12.20 -7.32 4.27
N ARG A 60 13.27 -7.16 5.05
CA ARG A 60 13.32 -7.65 6.44
C ARG A 60 12.35 -6.92 7.37
N LEU A 61 12.22 -5.59 7.22
CA LEU A 61 11.23 -4.81 7.98
C LEU A 61 9.81 -5.28 7.69
N HIS A 62 9.45 -5.47 6.41
CA HIS A 62 8.14 -6.00 6.01
C HIS A 62 7.89 -7.39 6.59
N ALA A 63 8.86 -8.30 6.49
CA ALA A 63 8.72 -9.67 7.02
C ALA A 63 8.52 -9.67 8.55
N ALA A 64 9.28 -8.85 9.28
CA ALA A 64 9.12 -8.72 10.73
C ALA A 64 7.78 -8.08 11.11
N TYR A 65 7.34 -7.06 10.35
CA TYR A 65 6.08 -6.38 10.61
C TYR A 65 4.85 -7.24 10.28
N ALA A 66 4.94 -8.15 9.30
CA ALA A 66 3.84 -9.03 8.92
C ALA A 66 3.29 -9.85 10.10
N LEU A 67 4.19 -10.31 11.00
CA LEU A 67 3.80 -11.02 12.23
C LEU A 67 3.01 -10.09 13.17
N ARG A 68 3.54 -8.90 13.46
CA ARG A 68 2.88 -7.89 14.32
C ARG A 68 1.53 -7.43 13.74
N CYS A 69 1.45 -7.28 12.41
CA CYS A 69 0.22 -6.94 11.71
C CYS A 69 -0.86 -8.03 11.94
N ALA A 70 -0.49 -9.30 11.84
CA ALA A 70 -1.41 -10.41 12.12
C ALA A 70 -1.91 -10.40 13.57
N GLU A 71 -1.03 -10.13 14.53
CA GLU A 71 -1.40 -10.01 15.95
C GLU A 71 -2.41 -8.87 16.18
N HIS A 72 -2.20 -7.69 15.57
CA HIS A 72 -3.15 -6.59 15.67
C HIS A 72 -4.50 -6.93 15.03
N CYS A 73 -4.49 -7.58 13.86
CA CYS A 73 -5.71 -8.03 13.19
C CYS A 73 -6.50 -9.03 14.04
N MET A 74 -5.82 -9.99 14.67
CA MET A 74 -6.45 -10.94 15.61
C MET A 74 -7.08 -10.22 16.80
N ALA A 75 -6.35 -9.32 17.45
CA ALA A 75 -6.85 -8.57 18.61
C ALA A 75 -8.06 -7.68 18.28
N ILE A 76 -8.10 -7.08 17.08
CA ILE A 76 -9.26 -6.33 16.59
C ILE A 76 -10.44 -7.29 16.35
N GLY A 77 -10.18 -8.44 15.72
CA GLY A 77 -11.19 -9.48 15.48
C GLY A 77 -11.84 -9.98 16.76
N GLU A 78 -11.04 -10.31 17.78
CA GLU A 78 -11.52 -10.72 19.11
C GLU A 78 -12.37 -9.64 19.78
N ALA A 79 -11.92 -8.38 19.75
CA ALA A 79 -12.68 -7.27 20.33
C ALA A 79 -14.04 -7.08 19.65
N ARG A 80 -14.11 -7.27 18.33
CA ARG A 80 -15.36 -7.23 17.57
C ARG A 80 -16.25 -8.43 17.83
N GLY A 81 -15.68 -9.62 17.96
CA GLY A 81 -16.40 -10.82 18.39
C GLY A 81 -17.10 -10.60 19.74
N ALA A 82 -16.43 -9.92 20.67
CA ALA A 82 -17.01 -9.55 21.96
C ALA A 82 -18.17 -8.54 21.84
N VAL A 83 -18.08 -7.55 20.94
CA VAL A 83 -19.21 -6.65 20.64
C VAL A 83 -20.40 -7.44 20.11
N ALA A 84 -20.18 -8.29 19.09
CA ALA A 84 -21.25 -9.08 18.49
C ALA A 84 -21.89 -10.05 19.49
N GLN A 85 -21.10 -10.65 20.39
CA GLN A 85 -21.62 -11.50 21.47
C GLN A 85 -22.47 -10.70 22.46
N ALA A 86 -21.99 -9.54 22.91
CA ALA A 86 -22.73 -8.67 23.82
C ALA A 86 -24.07 -8.19 23.22
N GLU A 87 -24.11 -7.94 21.90
CA GLU A 87 -25.34 -7.59 21.18
C GLU A 87 -26.32 -8.77 21.15
N ARG A 88 -25.84 -10.00 20.85
CA ARG A 88 -26.67 -11.21 20.87
C ARG A 88 -27.25 -11.53 22.24
N GLU A 89 -26.47 -11.30 23.29
CA GLU A 89 -26.88 -11.54 24.68
C GLU A 89 -27.79 -10.43 25.25
N GLY A 90 -28.05 -9.36 24.49
CA GLY A 90 -28.87 -8.24 24.96
C GLY A 90 -28.25 -7.50 26.14
N ARG A 91 -26.91 -7.39 26.17
CA ARG A 91 -26.19 -6.71 27.25
C ARG A 91 -26.60 -5.22 27.36
N PRO A 92 -26.52 -4.63 28.56
CA PRO A 92 -26.82 -3.21 28.76
C PRO A 92 -26.03 -2.30 27.82
N ALA A 93 -26.62 -1.15 27.47
CA ALA A 93 -26.01 -0.17 26.57
C ALA A 93 -24.61 0.29 27.04
N SER A 94 -24.37 0.36 28.35
CA SER A 94 -23.07 0.69 28.92
C SER A 94 -22.00 -0.37 28.64
N GLU A 95 -22.35 -1.65 28.68
CA GLU A 95 -21.44 -2.76 28.36
C GLU A 95 -21.13 -2.81 26.86
N LEU A 96 -22.13 -2.53 26.02
CA LEU A 96 -21.95 -2.40 24.56
C LEU A 96 -21.04 -1.21 24.21
N ALA A 97 -21.23 -0.07 24.86
CA ALA A 97 -20.35 1.09 24.68
C ALA A 97 -18.91 0.75 25.06
N ALA A 98 -18.69 0.14 26.24
CA ALA A 98 -17.36 -0.28 26.67
C ALA A 98 -16.73 -1.31 25.72
N ALA A 99 -17.52 -2.22 25.13
CA ALA A 99 -17.02 -3.17 24.14
C ALA A 99 -16.58 -2.47 22.83
N ARG A 100 -17.35 -1.48 22.36
CA ARG A 100 -17.00 -0.68 21.17
C ARG A 100 -15.76 0.20 21.41
N ASP A 101 -15.62 0.77 22.60
CA ASP A 101 -14.42 1.52 22.98
C ASP A 101 -13.15 0.65 22.94
N ARG A 102 -13.26 -0.63 23.35
CA ARG A 102 -12.16 -1.59 23.22
C ARG A 102 -11.77 -1.84 21.76
N VAL A 103 -12.74 -1.94 20.85
CA VAL A 103 -12.44 -2.06 19.40
C VAL A 103 -11.69 -0.82 18.91
N ALA A 104 -12.20 0.38 19.21
CA ALA A 104 -11.56 1.62 18.80
C ALA A 104 -10.14 1.77 19.35
N ALA A 105 -9.89 1.29 20.58
CA ALA A 105 -8.56 1.26 21.17
C ALA A 105 -7.61 0.31 20.43
N ARG A 106 -8.05 -0.89 20.06
CA ARG A 106 -7.23 -1.84 19.28
C ARG A 106 -6.91 -1.32 17.88
N GLU A 107 -7.88 -0.69 17.21
CA GLU A 107 -7.66 -0.09 15.90
C GLU A 107 -6.66 1.07 15.95
N ARG A 108 -6.69 1.88 17.02
CA ARG A 108 -5.68 2.94 17.22
C ARG A 108 -4.28 2.37 17.38
N VAL A 109 -4.10 1.35 18.21
CA VAL A 109 -2.80 0.69 18.39
C VAL A 109 -2.28 0.13 17.05
N CYS A 110 -3.16 -0.50 16.25
CA CYS A 110 -2.80 -0.98 14.93
C CYS A 110 -2.32 0.15 14.01
N ARG A 111 -3.06 1.27 13.93
CA ARG A 111 -2.67 2.43 13.11
C ARG A 111 -1.32 2.99 13.54
N GLU A 112 -1.10 3.18 14.84
CA GLU A 112 0.17 3.68 15.38
C GLU A 112 1.34 2.74 15.01
N ALA A 113 1.11 1.42 15.07
CA ALA A 113 2.12 0.44 14.67
C ALA A 113 2.41 0.47 13.16
N ILE A 114 1.40 0.64 12.31
CA ILE A 114 1.59 0.81 10.86
C ILE A 114 2.39 2.09 10.59
N GLU A 115 2.03 3.21 11.23
CA GLU A 115 2.74 4.48 11.04
C GLU A 115 4.22 4.37 11.44
N LEU A 116 4.52 3.72 12.57
CA LEU A 116 5.89 3.48 12.98
C LEU A 116 6.64 2.65 11.93
N HIS A 117 6.03 1.58 11.44
CA HIS A 117 6.61 0.74 10.41
C HIS A 117 6.89 1.52 9.10
N LEU A 118 5.97 2.38 8.66
CA LEU A 118 6.19 3.24 7.49
C LEU A 118 7.38 4.19 7.70
N ARG A 119 7.54 4.74 8.91
CA ARG A 119 8.70 5.59 9.25
C ARG A 119 10.01 4.79 9.27
N GLU A 120 9.99 3.54 9.73
CA GLU A 120 11.15 2.63 9.67
C GLU A 120 11.54 2.34 8.21
N VAL A 121 10.57 2.09 7.33
CA VAL A 121 10.79 1.88 5.89
C VAL A 121 11.38 3.14 5.24
N ALA A 122 10.78 4.30 5.51
CA ALA A 122 11.27 5.58 5.00
C ALA A 122 12.71 5.89 5.45
N SER A 123 13.11 5.45 6.65
CA SER A 123 14.48 5.62 7.16
C SER A 123 15.55 4.89 6.34
N GLN A 124 15.15 3.90 5.54
CA GLN A 124 16.04 3.16 4.64
C GLN A 124 16.20 3.85 3.28
N MET A 125 15.40 4.87 2.98
CA MET A 125 15.39 5.60 1.70
C MET A 125 16.29 6.84 1.73
N SER A 126 16.43 7.52 0.59
CA SER A 126 16.97 8.88 0.58
C SER A 126 16.03 9.83 1.37
N PRO A 127 16.51 10.95 1.92
CA PRO A 127 15.62 11.88 2.63
C PRO A 127 14.45 12.39 1.79
N GLU A 128 14.67 12.61 0.49
CA GLU A 128 13.63 13.04 -0.46
C GLU A 128 12.60 11.95 -0.71
N ASP A 129 13.06 10.73 -1.01
CA ASP A 129 12.18 9.58 -1.24
C ASP A 129 11.40 9.17 0.01
N GLY A 130 12.05 9.20 1.18
CA GLY A 130 11.40 8.91 2.45
C GLY A 130 10.29 9.92 2.77
N ALA A 131 10.51 11.21 2.50
CA ALA A 131 9.49 12.23 2.67
C ALA A 131 8.31 12.03 1.69
N ARG A 132 8.60 11.73 0.42
CA ARG A 132 7.59 11.44 -0.60
C ARG A 132 6.76 10.20 -0.23
N TYR A 133 7.44 9.12 0.18
CA TYR A 133 6.82 7.88 0.65
C TYR A 133 5.85 8.14 1.80
N LEU A 134 6.30 8.83 2.85
CA LEU A 134 5.43 9.13 4.00
C LEU A 134 4.24 10.03 3.62
N GLY A 135 4.45 11.00 2.72
CA GLY A 135 3.40 11.86 2.18
C GLY A 135 2.32 11.08 1.43
N GLU A 136 2.67 9.99 0.76
CA GLU A 136 1.70 9.15 0.05
C GLU A 136 0.98 8.17 0.99
N PHE A 137 1.70 7.50 1.89
CA PHE A 137 1.17 6.36 2.63
C PHE A 137 0.51 6.72 3.97
N LEU A 138 1.01 7.72 4.71
CA LEU A 138 0.40 8.09 6.00
C LEU A 138 -1.07 8.54 5.88
N PRO A 139 -1.47 9.35 4.87
CA PRO A 139 -2.89 9.70 4.70
C PRO A 139 -3.79 8.48 4.46
N ARG A 140 -3.28 7.46 3.76
CA ARG A 140 -4.02 6.22 3.50
C ARG A 140 -4.23 5.41 4.78
N VAL A 141 -3.21 5.34 5.64
CA VAL A 141 -3.30 4.67 6.95
C VAL A 141 -4.27 5.40 7.88
N ALA A 142 -4.22 6.74 7.90
CA ALA A 142 -5.16 7.55 8.69
C ALA A 142 -6.61 7.34 8.25
N ALA A 143 -6.84 7.16 6.94
CA ALA A 143 -8.16 6.88 6.37
C ALA A 143 -8.58 5.41 6.46
N TYR A 144 -7.66 4.50 6.81
CA TYR A 144 -7.93 3.07 6.77
C TYR A 144 -8.94 2.65 7.84
N ARG A 145 -10.08 2.15 7.36
CA ARG A 145 -11.10 1.53 8.21
C ARG A 145 -10.85 0.05 8.26
N HIS A 146 -10.66 -0.48 9.47
CA HIS A 146 -10.36 -1.89 9.69
C HIS A 146 -11.59 -2.77 9.47
N GLU A 147 -12.58 -2.41 8.65
CA GLU A 147 -13.91 -3.05 8.54
C GLU A 147 -13.87 -4.54 8.12
N GLY A 148 -12.67 -5.09 7.89
CA GLY A 148 -12.46 -6.44 7.40
C GLY A 148 -12.70 -6.50 5.90
N ALA A 149 -12.27 -7.58 5.25
CA ALA A 149 -12.74 -7.84 3.89
C ALA A 149 -14.27 -8.06 3.97
N PRO A 150 -15.11 -7.26 3.28
CA PRO A 150 -16.57 -7.41 3.32
C PRO A 150 -17.07 -8.81 2.91
N THR A 151 -16.18 -9.62 2.33
CA THR A 151 -16.46 -10.92 1.71
C THR A 151 -15.84 -12.11 2.43
N VAL A 152 -15.02 -11.94 3.48
CA VAL A 152 -14.52 -13.09 4.26
C VAL A 152 -15.51 -13.37 5.38
N ARG A 153 -16.56 -14.13 5.05
CA ARG A 153 -17.34 -14.83 6.08
C ARG A 153 -16.48 -15.97 6.60
N LEU A 154 -15.78 -15.74 7.71
CA LEU A 154 -15.34 -16.85 8.55
C LEU A 154 -16.64 -17.48 9.07
N ASN A 155 -16.83 -18.77 8.78
CA ASN A 155 -18.09 -19.50 8.93
C ASN A 155 -18.88 -19.14 10.20
N GLN A 156 -20.19 -19.01 9.99
CA GLN A 156 -21.25 -18.90 10.99
C GLN A 156 -21.20 -20.04 12.01
#